data_AF-A0A4Q6B9Z2-F1
#
_entry.id   AF-A0A4Q6B9Z2-F1
#
_cell.length_a   1.000
_cell.length_b   1.000
_cell.length_c   1.000
_cell.angle_alpha   90.00
_cell.angle_beta   90.00
_cell.angle_gamma   90.00
#
_symmetry.space_group_name_H-M   'P 1'
#
loop_
_entity.id
_entity.type
_entity.pdbx_description
1 polymer ?
#
loop_
_entity_poly.entity_id
_entity_poly.type
_entity_poly.pdbx_seq_one_letter_code
_entity_poly.pdbx_strand_id
1 'polypeptide(L)'
;MKSPLRYGIPFLISILLGACETVSDEMRVLEKSRQSEPTWLSNGPGFKPSAEGIDFVLLKDKVLDLTLGLKQAEASVLYNLKFQMYQLILSNVDQAQLGKITPPVFQQQISKILDKELTKDNLKDFYFDKVSVPTGDNGLIPEYYRIYVYARVDAKQRATITSSVKSYILSSTSQNKAPQSKSLSQF
;
A
#
# COMPACT_ATOMS: atom_id res chain seq x y z
N MET A 1 8.21 -1.44 70.56
CA MET A 1 9.53 -2.08 70.32
C MET A 1 9.62 -2.32 68.81
N LYS A 2 10.31 -1.42 68.09
CA LYS A 2 11.67 -1.58 67.51
C LYS A 2 11.76 -2.70 66.45
N SER A 3 11.91 -2.23 65.19
CA SER A 3 12.27 -2.88 63.91
C SER A 3 13.66 -3.58 63.95
N PRO A 4 14.36 -3.89 62.82
CA PRO A 4 14.01 -4.46 61.49
C PRO A 4 15.02 -5.57 61.07
N LEU A 5 14.91 -6.14 59.85
CA LEU A 5 16.02 -6.47 58.91
C LEU A 5 15.39 -7.07 57.63
N ARG A 6 15.22 -6.35 56.52
CA ARG A 6 16.20 -5.97 55.48
C ARG A 6 17.05 -7.12 54.95
N TYR A 7 16.66 -7.67 53.80
CA TYR A 7 17.47 -7.99 52.59
C TYR A 7 16.42 -8.05 51.44
N GLY A 8 16.56 -7.49 50.25
CA GLY A 8 17.73 -7.20 49.43
C GLY A 8 17.44 -7.81 48.05
N ILE A 9 17.08 -6.96 47.08
CA ILE A 9 16.62 -7.25 45.70
C ILE A 9 17.80 -7.85 44.86
N PRO A 10 17.58 -8.71 43.85
CA PRO A 10 17.41 -8.21 42.46
C PRO A 10 16.23 -8.93 41.73
N PHE A 11 15.23 -8.23 41.19
CA PHE A 11 15.25 -7.59 39.87
C PHE A 11 15.67 -8.55 38.75
N LEU A 12 14.82 -9.54 38.47
CA LEU A 12 14.81 -10.22 37.17
C LEU A 12 14.07 -9.32 36.17
N ILE A 13 14.81 -8.35 35.62
CA ILE A 13 14.42 -7.74 34.34
C ILE A 13 14.59 -8.84 33.31
N SER A 14 13.49 -9.44 32.87
CA SER A 14 13.45 -10.09 31.57
C SER A 14 13.62 -9.01 30.53
N ILE A 15 14.88 -8.72 30.18
CA ILE A 15 15.21 -7.98 28.96
C ILE A 15 14.85 -8.95 27.83
N LEU A 16 13.60 -8.90 27.39
CA LEU A 16 13.27 -9.30 26.03
C LEU A 16 14.03 -8.33 25.13
N LEU A 17 15.23 -8.74 24.74
CA LEU A 17 15.84 -8.40 23.46
C LEU A 17 14.88 -8.91 22.38
N GLY A 18 13.74 -8.24 22.23
CA GLY A 18 13.06 -8.18 20.96
C GLY A 18 14.05 -7.47 20.06
N ALA A 19 14.80 -8.25 19.30
CA ALA A 19 15.59 -7.75 18.21
C ALA A 19 14.70 -6.75 17.48
N CYS A 20 15.08 -5.48 17.56
CA CYS A 20 14.63 -4.49 16.61
C CYS A 20 15.24 -4.99 15.31
N GLU A 21 14.55 -5.93 14.64
CA GLU A 21 14.76 -6.19 13.23
C GLU A 21 14.54 -4.82 12.60
N THR A 22 15.65 -4.13 12.33
CA THR A 22 15.68 -3.10 11.32
C THR A 22 15.17 -3.82 10.07
N VAL A 23 13.85 -3.72 9.86
CA VAL A 23 13.19 -4.15 8.64
C VAL A 23 13.97 -3.42 7.56
N SER A 24 14.79 -4.17 6.82
CA SER A 24 15.48 -3.63 5.68
C SER A 24 14.41 -2.94 4.83
N ASP A 25 14.62 -1.66 4.49
CA ASP A 25 13.74 -0.93 3.58
C ASP A 25 13.77 -1.54 2.17
N GLU A 26 14.63 -2.54 1.94
CA GLU A 26 14.73 -3.28 0.70
C GLU A 26 13.60 -4.31 0.56
N MET A 27 13.03 -4.34 -0.65
CA MET A 27 12.06 -5.33 -1.08
C MET A 27 12.61 -6.75 -0.90
N ARG A 28 11.89 -7.60 -0.16
CA ARG A 28 12.30 -8.97 0.11
C ARG A 28 11.58 -9.97 -0.81
N VAL A 29 12.24 -11.09 -1.11
CA VAL A 29 11.65 -12.23 -1.83
C VAL A 29 11.73 -13.47 -0.94
N LEU A 30 10.56 -13.99 -0.57
CA LEU A 30 10.37 -15.01 0.46
C LEU A 30 9.79 -16.28 -0.19
N GLU A 31 10.47 -17.40 -0.04
CA GLU A 31 10.01 -18.70 -0.54
C GLU A 31 9.49 -19.54 0.63
N LYS A 32 8.26 -20.09 0.51
CA LYS A 32 7.63 -20.91 1.57
C LYS A 32 8.46 -22.11 2.04
N SER A 33 9.25 -22.71 1.16
CA SER A 33 10.12 -23.84 1.51
C SER A 33 11.28 -23.44 2.44
N ARG A 34 11.61 -22.15 2.50
CA ARG A 34 12.77 -21.60 3.21
C ARG A 34 12.40 -20.72 4.40
N GLN A 35 11.19 -20.18 4.43
CA GLN A 35 10.76 -19.18 5.41
C GLN A 35 9.32 -19.39 5.84
N SER A 36 9.03 -19.00 7.09
CA SER A 36 7.68 -18.99 7.63
C SER A 36 6.79 -18.04 6.85
N GLU A 37 5.49 -18.37 6.80
CA GLU A 37 4.50 -17.50 6.18
C GLU A 37 4.48 -16.12 6.85
N PRO A 38 4.59 -15.01 6.08
CA PRO A 38 4.57 -13.67 6.65
C PRO A 38 3.23 -13.33 7.30
N THR A 39 3.28 -12.60 8.41
CA THR A 39 2.07 -12.23 9.17
C THR A 39 1.08 -11.41 8.34
N TRP A 40 1.54 -10.59 7.40
CA TRP A 40 0.67 -9.81 6.52
C TRP A 40 -0.20 -10.68 5.59
N LEU A 41 0.20 -11.93 5.35
CA LEU A 41 -0.56 -12.85 4.49
C LEU A 41 -1.76 -13.46 5.20
N SER A 42 -1.74 -13.54 6.54
CA SER A 42 -2.83 -14.10 7.35
C SER A 42 -4.19 -13.43 7.09
N ASN A 43 -4.17 -12.15 6.72
CA ASN A 43 -5.35 -11.36 6.41
C ASN A 43 -5.81 -11.48 4.94
N GLY A 44 -5.17 -12.34 4.14
CA GLY A 44 -5.46 -12.58 2.73
C GLY A 44 -5.16 -11.41 1.77
N PRO A 45 -5.36 -11.61 0.46
CA PRO A 45 -5.25 -10.56 -0.55
C PRO A 45 -6.28 -9.44 -0.37
N GLY A 46 -5.92 -8.20 -0.73
CA GLY A 46 -6.85 -7.07 -0.72
C GLY A 46 -6.24 -5.74 -0.31
N PHE A 47 -7.06 -4.70 -0.37
CA PHE A 47 -6.73 -3.32 0.00
C PHE A 47 -7.28 -2.98 1.39
N LYS A 48 -6.40 -2.58 2.31
CA LYS A 48 -6.70 -2.44 3.74
C LYS A 48 -6.20 -1.10 4.29
N PRO A 49 -7.02 -0.04 4.23
CA PRO A 49 -6.72 1.21 4.92
C PRO A 49 -6.83 1.04 6.45
N SER A 50 -5.86 1.57 7.18
CA SER A 50 -5.83 1.59 8.66
C SER A 50 -5.35 2.95 9.17
N ALA A 51 -5.32 3.19 10.48
CA ALA A 51 -4.73 4.42 11.01
C ALA A 51 -3.22 4.54 10.65
N GLU A 52 -2.51 3.42 10.62
CA GLU A 52 -1.06 3.32 10.44
C GLU A 52 -0.60 3.46 8.98
N GLY A 53 -1.51 3.27 8.03
CA GLY A 53 -1.18 3.31 6.62
C GLY A 53 -2.22 2.59 5.78
N ILE A 54 -1.76 2.06 4.65
CA ILE A 54 -2.55 1.24 3.75
C ILE A 54 -1.72 0.04 3.38
N ASP A 55 -2.25 -1.13 3.71
CA ASP A 55 -1.68 -2.40 3.30
C ASP A 55 -2.39 -2.91 2.06
N PHE A 56 -1.63 -3.34 1.06
CA PHE A 56 -2.17 -3.92 -0.16
C PHE A 56 -1.46 -5.22 -0.47
N VAL A 57 -2.23 -6.30 -0.59
CA VAL A 57 -1.72 -7.62 -0.94
C VAL A 57 -2.36 -8.07 -2.26
N LEU A 58 -1.55 -8.28 -3.28
CA LEU A 58 -1.96 -8.85 -4.56
C LEU A 58 -1.64 -10.36 -4.57
N LEU A 59 -2.57 -11.19 -5.04
CA LEU A 59 -2.31 -12.59 -5.38
C LEU A 59 -2.27 -12.75 -6.90
N LYS A 60 -1.19 -13.36 -7.40
CA LYS A 60 -1.07 -13.90 -8.75
C LYS A 60 -0.97 -15.42 -8.66
N ASP A 61 -2.04 -16.10 -9.04
CA ASP A 61 -2.17 -17.56 -8.98
C ASP A 61 -1.83 -18.20 -10.34
N LYS A 62 -1.58 -19.51 -10.34
CA LYS A 62 -1.33 -20.34 -11.54
C LYS A 62 -0.20 -19.84 -12.43
N VAL A 63 0.88 -19.37 -11.80
CA VAL A 63 2.08 -18.90 -12.52
C VAL A 63 2.95 -20.09 -12.92
N LEU A 64 3.26 -20.25 -14.21
CA LEU A 64 4.13 -21.33 -14.69
C LEU A 64 5.62 -20.94 -14.64
N ASP A 65 5.95 -19.75 -15.13
CA ASP A 65 7.29 -19.18 -15.08
C ASP A 65 7.41 -18.24 -13.88
N LEU A 66 8.14 -18.67 -12.86
CA LEU A 66 8.34 -17.88 -11.63
C LEU A 66 9.02 -16.53 -11.91
N THR A 67 10.03 -16.49 -12.77
CA THR A 67 10.80 -15.27 -13.03
C THR A 67 9.95 -14.23 -13.75
N LEU A 68 9.24 -14.65 -14.79
CA LEU A 68 8.28 -13.80 -15.48
C LEU A 68 7.12 -13.41 -14.56
N GLY A 69 6.64 -14.36 -13.76
CA GLY A 69 5.55 -14.16 -12.81
C GLY A 69 5.85 -13.10 -11.76
N LEU A 70 7.05 -13.11 -11.18
CA LEU A 70 7.50 -12.10 -10.22
C LEU A 70 7.51 -10.70 -10.85
N LYS A 71 8.08 -10.55 -12.05
CA LYS A 71 8.08 -9.26 -12.79
C LYS A 71 6.67 -8.76 -13.11
N GLN A 72 5.79 -9.66 -13.53
CA GLN A 72 4.39 -9.32 -13.81
C GLN A 72 3.64 -8.94 -12.53
N ALA A 73 3.90 -9.64 -11.42
CA ALA A 73 3.27 -9.37 -10.14
C ALA A 73 3.73 -8.02 -9.59
N GLU A 74 5.02 -7.68 -9.72
CA GLU A 74 5.59 -6.35 -9.40
C GLU A 74 4.87 -5.22 -10.13
N ALA A 75 4.72 -5.33 -11.46
CA ALA A 75 4.03 -4.31 -12.24
C ALA A 75 2.54 -4.21 -11.88
N SER A 76 1.90 -5.35 -11.65
CA SER A 76 0.47 -5.44 -11.33
C SER A 76 0.15 -4.85 -9.96
N VAL A 77 1.00 -5.06 -8.95
CA VAL A 77 0.71 -4.60 -7.58
C VAL A 77 0.73 -3.07 -7.50
N LEU A 78 1.67 -2.39 -8.16
CA LEU A 78 1.74 -0.93 -8.16
C LEU A 78 0.58 -0.31 -8.94
N TYR A 79 0.25 -0.87 -10.11
CA TYR A 79 -0.89 -0.44 -10.90
C TYR A 79 -2.20 -0.56 -10.10
N ASN A 80 -2.43 -1.73 -9.49
CA ASN A 80 -3.65 -1.97 -8.72
C ASN A 80 -3.69 -1.13 -7.43
N LEU A 81 -2.55 -0.90 -6.77
CA LEU A 81 -2.48 0.00 -5.63
C LEU A 81 -2.89 1.42 -6.01
N LYS A 82 -2.36 1.96 -7.12
CA LYS A 82 -2.74 3.28 -7.65
C LYS A 82 -4.23 3.34 -7.97
N PHE A 83 -4.78 2.30 -8.60
CA PHE A 83 -6.20 2.22 -8.91
C PHE A 83 -7.08 2.22 -7.64
N GLN A 84 -6.75 1.41 -6.64
CA GLN A 84 -7.47 1.36 -5.36
C GLN A 84 -7.37 2.69 -4.60
N MET A 85 -6.20 3.32 -4.61
CA MET A 85 -5.99 4.66 -4.04
C MET A 85 -6.83 5.72 -4.74
N TYR A 86 -6.93 5.68 -6.07
CA TYR A 86 -7.81 6.56 -6.84
C TYR A 86 -9.28 6.38 -6.44
N GLN A 87 -9.75 5.13 -6.31
CA GLN A 87 -11.11 4.83 -5.86
C GLN A 87 -11.36 5.34 -4.43
N LEU A 88 -10.39 5.18 -3.53
CA LEU A 88 -10.48 5.69 -2.16
C LEU A 88 -10.53 7.22 -2.13
N ILE A 89 -9.78 7.90 -2.99
CA ILE A 89 -9.86 9.37 -3.13
C ILE A 89 -11.25 9.77 -3.60
N LEU A 90 -11.77 9.14 -4.66
CA LEU A 90 -13.10 9.45 -5.18
C LEU A 90 -14.22 9.26 -4.15
N SER A 91 -14.12 8.25 -3.29
CA SER A 91 -15.14 8.01 -2.26
C SER A 91 -15.12 9.02 -1.11
N ASN A 92 -14.02 9.77 -0.95
CA ASN A 92 -13.85 10.75 0.11
C ASN A 92 -13.91 12.21 -0.38
N VAL A 93 -13.97 12.44 -1.69
CA VAL A 93 -14.12 13.77 -2.27
C VAL A 93 -15.59 14.08 -2.47
N ASP A 94 -16.03 15.20 -1.92
CA ASP A 94 -17.37 15.74 -2.17
C ASP A 94 -17.52 16.12 -3.65
N GLN A 95 -18.39 15.39 -4.36
CA GLN A 95 -18.70 15.63 -5.77
C GLN A 95 -19.19 17.06 -6.03
N ALA A 96 -19.83 17.71 -5.05
CA ALA A 96 -20.25 19.11 -5.18
C ALA A 96 -19.04 20.06 -5.33
N GLN A 97 -17.91 19.75 -4.70
CA GLN A 97 -16.67 20.51 -4.86
C GLN A 97 -16.01 20.30 -6.22
N LEU A 98 -16.31 19.17 -6.87
CA LEU A 98 -15.79 18.82 -8.19
C LEU A 98 -16.59 19.43 -9.34
N GLY A 99 -17.76 20.04 -9.10
CA GLY A 99 -18.68 20.50 -10.15
C GLY A 99 -18.11 21.51 -11.17
N LYS A 100 -16.90 22.02 -10.95
CA LYS A 100 -16.16 22.90 -11.89
C LYS A 100 -14.97 22.23 -12.58
N ILE A 101 -14.61 21.01 -12.19
CA ILE A 101 -13.49 20.25 -12.74
C ILE A 101 -14.07 19.16 -13.62
N THR A 102 -13.66 19.10 -14.89
CA THR A 102 -14.12 18.03 -15.77
C THR A 102 -13.55 16.68 -15.30
N PRO A 103 -14.33 15.59 -15.33
CA PRO A 103 -13.87 14.28 -14.86
C PRO A 103 -12.53 13.81 -15.48
N PRO A 104 -12.26 14.01 -16.78
CA PRO A 104 -10.98 13.61 -17.37
C PRO A 104 -9.79 14.39 -16.81
N VAL A 105 -9.95 15.70 -16.58
CA VAL A 105 -8.87 16.55 -16.03
C VAL A 105 -8.59 16.17 -14.58
N PHE A 106 -9.64 15.93 -13.80
CA PHE A 106 -9.51 15.43 -12.43
C PHE A 106 -8.75 14.11 -12.42
N GLN A 107 -9.18 13.13 -13.21
CA GLN A 107 -8.54 11.82 -13.31
C GLN A 107 -7.06 11.92 -13.67
N GLN A 108 -6.70 12.75 -14.67
CA GLN A 108 -5.31 12.95 -15.06
C GLN A 108 -4.45 13.53 -13.94
N GLN A 109 -4.97 14.52 -13.19
CA GLN A 109 -4.22 15.14 -12.11
C GLN A 109 -4.05 14.22 -10.90
N ILE A 110 -5.09 13.47 -10.53
CA ILE A 110 -4.98 12.47 -9.46
C ILE A 110 -4.02 11.36 -9.88
N SER A 111 -4.07 10.90 -11.14
CA SER A 111 -3.10 9.92 -11.66
C SER A 111 -1.67 10.43 -11.51
N LYS A 112 -1.39 11.69 -11.89
CA LYS A 112 -0.05 12.30 -11.74
C LYS A 112 0.41 12.35 -10.28
N ILE A 113 -0.47 12.71 -9.35
CA ILE A 113 -0.16 12.70 -7.91
C ILE A 113 0.19 11.27 -7.47
N LEU A 114 -0.63 10.29 -7.82
CA LEU A 114 -0.40 8.90 -7.46
C LEU A 114 0.83 8.30 -8.14
N ASP A 115 1.16 8.69 -9.37
CA ASP A 115 2.36 8.23 -10.08
C ASP A 115 3.64 8.78 -9.47
N LYS A 116 3.60 10.02 -8.97
CA LYS A 116 4.71 10.65 -8.26
C LYS A 116 4.91 10.03 -6.87
N GLU A 117 3.82 9.85 -6.13
CA GLU A 117 3.91 9.46 -4.73
C GLU A 117 4.01 7.94 -4.56
N LEU A 118 3.41 7.11 -5.43
CA LEU A 118 3.43 5.65 -5.31
C LEU A 118 4.46 5.02 -6.26
N THR A 119 5.61 4.68 -5.71
CA THR A 119 6.80 4.18 -6.42
C THR A 119 7.11 2.73 -6.02
N LYS A 120 8.24 2.20 -6.52
CA LYS A 120 8.71 0.85 -6.13
C LYS A 120 9.05 0.75 -4.64
N ASP A 121 9.31 1.87 -3.95
CA ASP A 121 9.62 1.88 -2.51
C ASP A 121 8.43 1.44 -1.65
N ASN A 122 7.23 1.46 -2.23
CA ASN A 122 6.02 0.92 -1.63
C ASN A 122 6.00 -0.62 -1.62
N LEU A 123 6.83 -1.29 -2.43
CA LEU A 123 6.91 -2.75 -2.46
C LEU A 123 7.78 -3.25 -1.31
N LYS A 124 7.19 -4.08 -0.46
CA LYS A 124 7.86 -4.56 0.74
C LYS A 124 8.27 -6.02 0.59
N ASP A 125 7.33 -6.90 0.22
CA ASP A 125 7.62 -8.32 0.14
C ASP A 125 6.99 -9.01 -1.09
N PHE A 126 7.69 -10.02 -1.58
CA PHE A 126 7.13 -11.08 -2.41
C PHE A 126 7.15 -12.35 -1.56
N TYR A 127 6.04 -13.07 -1.51
CA TYR A 127 5.98 -14.41 -0.93
C TYR A 127 5.43 -15.35 -1.98
N PHE A 128 6.09 -16.49 -2.22
CA PHE A 128 5.59 -17.47 -3.17
C PHE A 128 5.66 -18.89 -2.64
N ASP A 129 4.71 -19.70 -3.09
CA ASP A 129 4.74 -21.14 -2.90
C ASP A 129 4.49 -21.91 -4.18
N LYS A 130 5.15 -23.07 -4.26
CA LYS A 130 4.96 -24.04 -5.33
C LYS A 130 3.75 -24.90 -4.97
N VAL A 131 2.78 -24.94 -5.86
CA VAL A 131 1.57 -25.72 -5.73
C VAL A 131 1.60 -26.84 -6.77
N SER A 132 1.47 -28.06 -6.27
CA SER A 132 1.36 -29.27 -7.04
C SER A 132 -0.09 -29.72 -6.98
N VAL A 133 -0.82 -29.71 -8.09
CA VAL A 133 -2.19 -30.25 -8.13
C VAL A 133 -2.13 -31.71 -8.56
N PRO A 134 -2.43 -32.67 -7.67
CA PRO A 134 -2.49 -34.06 -8.06
C PRO A 134 -3.72 -34.28 -8.96
N THR A 135 -3.50 -34.33 -10.27
CA THR A 135 -4.48 -34.88 -11.22
C THR A 135 -4.24 -36.38 -11.38
N GLY A 136 -5.31 -37.17 -11.28
CA GLY A 136 -5.28 -38.63 -11.16
C GLY A 136 -4.52 -39.39 -12.25
N ASP A 137 -4.04 -40.57 -11.85
CA ASP A 137 -3.44 -41.75 -12.52
C ASP A 137 -2.49 -41.61 -13.73
N ASN A 138 -2.36 -40.45 -14.38
CA ASN A 138 -1.49 -40.26 -15.55
C ASN A 138 -0.47 -39.12 -15.35
N GLY A 139 0.43 -39.32 -14.39
CA GLY A 139 1.88 -39.09 -14.54
C GLY A 139 2.46 -37.67 -14.65
N LEU A 140 1.68 -36.62 -14.87
CA LEU A 140 2.18 -35.24 -14.84
C LEU A 140 1.39 -34.43 -13.83
N ILE A 141 2.01 -34.16 -12.68
CA ILE A 141 1.49 -33.20 -11.71
C ILE A 141 1.80 -31.80 -12.25
N PRO A 142 0.80 -31.01 -12.71
CA PRO A 142 1.06 -29.64 -13.10
C PRO A 142 1.57 -28.86 -11.88
N GLU A 143 2.77 -28.30 -12.02
CA GLU A 143 3.40 -27.46 -11.02
C GLU A 143 3.19 -26.00 -11.42
N TYR A 144 2.63 -25.22 -10.50
CA TYR A 144 2.54 -23.77 -10.66
C TYR A 144 2.92 -23.07 -9.37
N TYR A 145 3.15 -21.77 -9.47
CA TYR A 145 3.46 -20.91 -8.34
C TYR A 145 2.23 -20.04 -8.01
N ARG A 146 2.01 -19.81 -6.72
CA ARG A 146 1.23 -18.68 -6.22
C ARG A 146 2.19 -17.63 -5.73
N ILE A 147 2.03 -16.41 -6.21
CA ILE A 147 2.86 -15.28 -5.84
C ILE A 147 1.96 -14.26 -5.14
N TYR A 148 2.29 -13.94 -3.91
CA TYR A 148 1.71 -12.86 -3.13
C TYR A 148 2.69 -11.70 -3.13
N VAL A 149 2.19 -10.50 -3.37
CA VAL A 149 3.01 -9.28 -3.35
C VAL A 149 2.40 -8.30 -2.37
N TYR A 150 3.21 -7.87 -1.41
CA TYR A 150 2.83 -6.92 -0.38
C TYR A 150 3.40 -5.54 -0.70
N ALA A 151 2.50 -4.56 -0.76
CA ALA A 151 2.82 -3.16 -0.84
C ALA A 151 2.23 -2.41 0.35
N ARG A 152 2.97 -1.41 0.85
CA ARG A 152 2.56 -0.57 1.97
C ARG A 152 2.69 0.90 1.61
N VAL A 153 1.66 1.68 1.95
CA VAL A 153 1.71 3.16 1.95
C VAL A 153 1.67 3.62 3.39
N ASP A 154 2.74 4.22 3.88
CA ASP A 154 2.82 4.65 5.27
C ASP A 154 1.90 5.85 5.54
N ALA A 155 1.49 6.02 6.81
CA ALA A 155 0.63 7.13 7.21
C ALA A 155 1.14 8.51 6.75
N LYS A 156 2.46 8.73 6.79
CA LYS A 156 3.09 9.98 6.32
C LYS A 156 2.90 10.19 4.82
N GLN A 157 3.17 9.17 4.01
CA GLN A 157 2.99 9.23 2.56
C GLN A 157 1.53 9.43 2.19
N ARG A 158 0.61 8.72 2.87
CA ARG A 158 -0.83 8.93 2.72
C ARG A 158 -1.25 10.36 3.04
N ALA A 159 -0.68 10.97 4.08
CA ALA A 159 -0.95 12.35 4.43
C ALA A 159 -0.45 13.32 3.33
N THR A 160 0.71 13.07 2.74
CA THR A 160 1.23 13.82 1.59
C THR A 160 0.30 13.74 0.38
N ILE A 161 -0.14 12.52 0.02
CA ILE A 161 -1.12 12.30 -1.07
C ILE A 161 -2.40 13.10 -0.78
N THR A 162 -2.94 12.95 0.43
CA THR A 162 -4.18 13.64 0.85
C THR A 162 -4.05 15.16 0.75
N SER A 163 -2.93 15.72 1.22
CA SER A 163 -2.65 17.15 1.15
C SER A 163 -2.53 17.64 -0.29
N SER A 164 -1.87 16.87 -1.15
CA SER A 164 -1.70 17.21 -2.58
C SER A 164 -3.03 17.22 -3.31
N VAL A 165 -3.89 16.22 -3.06
CA VAL A 165 -5.24 16.14 -3.63
C VAL A 165 -6.11 17.30 -3.15
N LYS A 166 -6.12 17.60 -1.84
CA LYS A 166 -6.88 18.73 -1.28
C LYS A 166 -6.43 20.07 -1.88
N SER A 167 -5.12 20.28 -1.99
CA SER A 167 -4.55 21.49 -2.57
C SER A 167 -4.95 21.67 -4.03
N TYR A 168 -4.98 20.58 -4.80
CA TYR A 168 -5.46 20.60 -6.18
C TYR A 168 -6.95 20.98 -6.29
N ILE A 169 -7.81 20.40 -5.45
CA ILE A 169 -9.25 20.71 -5.43
C ILE A 169 -9.49 22.19 -5.06
N LEU A 170 -8.81 22.70 -4.03
CA LEU A 170 -8.95 24.10 -3.57
C LEU A 170 -8.43 25.12 -4.60
N SER A 171 -7.32 24.84 -5.27
CA SER A 171 -6.76 25.74 -6.29
C SER A 171 -7.63 25.77 -7.56
N SER A 172 -8.14 24.62 -7.99
CA SER A 172 -9.01 24.51 -9.17
C SER A 172 -10.38 25.19 -8.99
N THR A 173 -10.89 25.23 -7.77
CA THR A 173 -12.14 25.93 -7.44
C THR A 173 -11.95 27.45 -7.28
N SER A 174 -10.76 27.89 -6.84
CA SER A 174 -10.40 29.30 -6.65
C SER A 174 -10.06 30.02 -7.97
N GLN A 175 -9.42 29.34 -8.93
CA GLN A 175 -9.10 29.93 -10.25
C GLN A 175 -10.33 30.26 -11.10
N ASN A 176 -11.48 29.62 -10.82
CA ASN A 176 -12.77 29.95 -11.44
C ASN A 176 -13.52 31.12 -10.75
N LYS A 177 -12.86 31.84 -9.83
CA LYS A 177 -13.31 33.12 -9.27
C LYS A 177 -12.34 34.25 -9.67
N ALA A 178 -12.01 34.39 -10.95
CA ALA A 178 -11.43 35.63 -11.45
C ALA A 178 -12.56 36.66 -11.69
N PRO A 179 -12.34 37.96 -11.40
CA PRO A 179 -13.40 38.95 -11.27
C PRO A 179 -14.07 39.21 -12.62
N GLN A 180 -15.40 39.35 -12.60
CA GLN A 180 -16.12 40.03 -13.69
C GLN A 180 -15.47 41.41 -13.84
N SER A 181 -14.63 41.57 -14.85
CA SER A 181 -14.17 42.88 -15.28
C SER A 181 -15.42 43.68 -15.55
N LYS A 182 -15.66 44.71 -14.73
CA LYS A 182 -16.67 45.72 -15.00
C LYS A 182 -16.52 46.13 -16.45
N SER A 183 -17.59 45.92 -17.21
CA SER A 183 -17.86 46.63 -18.44
C SER A 183 -17.52 48.11 -18.22
N LEU A 184 -16.45 48.57 -18.85
CA LEU A 184 -16.27 49.99 -19.13
C LEU A 184 -17.09 50.26 -20.38
N SER A 185 -18.36 50.54 -20.14
CA SER A 185 -19.16 51.41 -20.96
C SER A 185 -18.35 52.62 -21.43
N GLN A 186 -18.52 52.96 -22.71
CA GLN A 186 -18.44 54.31 -23.27
C GLN A 186 -17.06 54.98 -23.22
N PHE A 187 -16.36 54.87 -24.35
CA PHE A 187 -15.83 56.02 -25.08
C PHE A 187 -16.17 55.86 -26.55
#